data_AF-F8UHH9-F1
#
_entry.id   AF-F8UHH9-F1
#
_cell.length_a   1.000
_cell.length_b   1.000
_cell.length_c   1.000
_cell.angle_alpha   90.00
_cell.angle_beta   90.00
_cell.angle_gamma   90.00
#
_symmetry.space_group_name_H-M   'P 1'
#
loop_
_entity.id
_entity.type
_entity.pdbx_description
1 polymer ?
#
loop_
_entity_poly.entity_id
_entity_poly.type
_entity_poly.pdbx_seq_one_letter_code
_entity_poly.pdbx_strand_id
1 'polypeptide(L)'
;MQAYKGVVDRYPHLANVIYPKVGDLFFKNGNFDDALLYYKKSMEVVPHKDTAEIQFKIGETLQSQSRIQESIEEYLKVAYLYSENKDFAVKALLRVAKIYEDSDNFQEAQAVYRKLVSWEAPESKYAQERIDEILKNEKLEKAVK
;
A
#
# COMPACT_ATOMS: atom_id res chain seq x y z
N MET A 1 25.25 5.16 4.77
CA MET A 1 25.01 4.42 3.52
C MET A 1 26.09 3.38 3.19
N GLN A 2 27.39 3.71 3.20
CA GLN A 2 28.48 2.75 2.86
C GLN A 2 28.50 1.49 3.71
N ALA A 3 28.08 1.58 4.98
CA ALA A 3 28.03 0.43 5.90
C ALA A 3 27.11 -0.71 5.40
N TYR A 4 25.99 -0.42 4.75
CA TYR A 4 25.01 -1.46 4.39
C TYR A 4 25.34 -2.22 3.09
N LYS A 5 25.91 -1.55 2.08
CA LYS A 5 26.43 -2.24 0.89
C LYS A 5 27.47 -3.29 1.29
N GLY A 6 28.41 -2.91 2.15
CA GLY A 6 29.41 -3.84 2.67
C GLY A 6 28.85 -4.98 3.54
N VAL A 7 27.71 -4.79 4.21
CA VAL A 7 27.06 -5.86 4.99
C VAL A 7 26.38 -6.88 4.06
N VAL A 8 25.72 -6.44 3.00
CA VAL A 8 25.11 -7.34 2.01
C VAL A 8 26.18 -8.17 1.30
N ASP A 9 27.27 -7.53 0.86
CA ASP A 9 28.34 -8.21 0.13
C ASP A 9 29.05 -9.27 1.00
N ARG A 10 29.14 -9.03 2.32
CA ARG A 10 29.72 -9.98 3.29
C ARG A 10 28.78 -11.11 3.68
N TYR A 11 27.46 -10.89 3.62
CA TYR A 11 26.45 -11.85 4.03
C TYR A 11 25.33 -11.98 3.00
N PRO A 12 25.62 -12.45 1.77
CA PRO A 12 24.64 -12.52 0.69
C PRO A 12 23.46 -13.45 1.01
N HIS A 13 23.67 -14.47 1.85
CA HIS A 13 22.61 -15.39 2.30
C HIS A 13 21.59 -14.74 3.24
N LEU A 14 21.88 -13.54 3.78
CA LEU A 14 20.97 -12.78 4.63
C LEU A 14 20.23 -11.67 3.87
N ALA A 15 20.36 -11.61 2.54
CA ALA A 15 19.76 -10.57 1.70
C ALA A 15 18.24 -10.44 1.93
N ASN A 16 17.54 -11.55 2.12
CA ASN A 16 16.11 -11.61 2.43
C ASN A 16 15.72 -10.87 3.73
N VAL A 17 16.64 -10.75 4.68
CA VAL A 17 16.41 -10.03 5.94
C VAL A 17 17.01 -8.62 5.88
N ILE A 18 18.11 -8.43 5.17
CA ILE A 18 18.83 -7.15 5.13
C ILE A 18 18.13 -6.15 4.21
N TYR A 19 17.72 -6.54 3.00
CA TYR A 19 17.12 -5.61 2.04
C TYR A 19 15.85 -4.91 2.55
N PRO A 20 14.87 -5.58 3.17
CA PRO A 20 13.72 -4.90 3.75
C PRO A 20 14.11 -3.86 4.80
N LYS A 21 15.04 -4.20 5.70
CA LYS A 21 15.49 -3.32 6.78
C LYS A 21 16.21 -2.08 6.25
N VAL A 22 17.01 -2.25 5.19
CA VAL A 22 17.68 -1.13 4.52
C VAL A 22 16.64 -0.23 3.85
N GLY A 23 15.65 -0.81 3.17
CA GLY A 23 14.51 -0.08 2.61
C GLY A 23 13.78 0.74 3.67
N ASP A 24 13.45 0.14 4.82
CA ASP A 24 12.77 0.81 5.94
C ASP A 24 13.58 2.01 6.47
N LEU A 25 14.90 1.88 6.55
CA LEU A 25 15.79 2.96 6.99
C LEU A 25 15.83 4.10 5.98
N PHE A 26 15.90 3.80 4.68
CA PHE A 26 15.87 4.82 3.65
C PHE A 26 14.53 5.54 3.61
N PHE A 27 13.42 4.80 3.73
CA PHE A 27 12.08 5.36 3.79
C PHE A 27 11.94 6.33 4.98
N LYS A 28 12.37 5.92 6.18
CA LYS A 28 12.34 6.77 7.39
C LYS A 28 13.19 8.03 7.26
N ASN A 29 14.26 7.99 6.48
CA ASN A 29 15.12 9.14 6.21
C ASN A 29 14.59 10.03 5.06
N GLY A 30 13.45 9.70 4.45
CA GLY A 30 12.91 10.43 3.30
C GLY A 30 13.61 10.14 1.97
N ASN A 31 14.56 9.21 1.95
CA ASN A 31 15.30 8.82 0.75
C ASN A 31 14.51 7.76 -0.02
N PHE A 32 13.41 8.18 -0.63
CA PHE A 32 12.43 7.25 -1.20
C PHE A 32 12.93 6.46 -2.41
N ASP A 33 13.83 7.01 -3.23
CA ASP A 33 14.39 6.28 -4.38
C ASP A 33 15.24 5.09 -3.92
N ASP A 34 16.09 5.29 -2.91
CA ASP A 34 16.85 4.20 -2.31
C ASP A 34 15.94 3.20 -1.61
N ALA A 35 14.89 3.66 -0.92
CA ALA A 35 13.91 2.77 -0.28
C ALA A 35 13.26 1.85 -1.33
N LEU A 36 12.79 2.43 -2.43
CA LEU A 36 12.16 1.71 -3.54
C LEU A 36 13.13 0.70 -4.17
N LEU A 37 14.39 1.10 -4.38
CA LEU A 37 15.44 0.20 -4.88
C LEU A 37 15.61 -1.02 -3.97
N TYR A 38 15.72 -0.83 -2.66
CA TYR A 38 15.95 -1.93 -1.73
C TYR A 38 14.71 -2.79 -1.49
N TYR A 39 13.50 -2.22 -1.52
CA TYR A 39 12.28 -3.03 -1.50
C TYR A 39 12.12 -3.86 -2.79
N LYS A 40 12.44 -3.32 -3.97
CA LYS A 40 12.44 -4.12 -5.21
C LYS A 40 13.44 -5.28 -5.16
N LYS A 41 14.67 -5.02 -4.69
CA LYS A 41 15.65 -6.11 -4.43
C LYS A 41 15.12 -7.11 -3.42
N SER A 42 14.39 -6.65 -2.40
CA SER A 42 13.78 -7.53 -1.40
C SER A 42 12.78 -8.50 -2.03
N MET A 43 11.95 -8.05 -2.98
CA MET A 43 10.97 -8.91 -3.67
C MET A 43 11.60 -10.12 -4.37
N GLU A 44 12.87 -10.03 -4.78
CA GLU A 44 13.59 -11.11 -5.47
C GLU A 44 14.05 -12.22 -4.52
N VAL A 45 14.16 -11.93 -3.22
CA VAL A 45 14.83 -12.82 -2.25
C VAL A 45 13.97 -13.16 -1.02
N VAL A 46 12.90 -12.42 -0.73
CA VAL A 46 12.04 -12.72 0.42
C VAL A 46 11.19 -13.97 0.18
N PRO A 47 10.87 -14.72 1.25
CA PRO A 47 9.88 -15.80 1.18
C PRO A 47 8.51 -15.30 0.68
N HIS A 48 7.76 -16.18 0.01
CA HIS A 48 6.43 -15.87 -0.55
C HIS A 48 5.49 -15.17 0.47
N LYS A 49 5.46 -15.67 1.71
CA LYS A 49 4.63 -15.12 2.80
C LYS A 49 4.88 -13.63 3.12
N ASP A 50 6.07 -13.12 2.79
CA ASP A 50 6.51 -11.75 3.10
C ASP A 50 6.34 -10.81 1.88
N THR A 51 6.01 -11.35 0.69
CA THR A 51 5.87 -10.57 -0.55
C THR A 51 4.77 -9.51 -0.45
N ALA A 52 3.65 -9.80 0.22
CA ALA A 52 2.56 -8.85 0.44
C ALA A 52 3.02 -7.61 1.22
N GLU A 53 3.83 -7.80 2.27
CA GLU A 53 4.38 -6.70 3.07
C GLU A 53 5.31 -5.83 2.23
N ILE A 54 6.25 -6.45 1.50
CA ILE A 54 7.21 -5.71 0.67
C ILE A 54 6.49 -4.96 -0.45
N GLN A 55 5.51 -5.57 -1.10
CA GLN A 55 4.69 -4.94 -2.12
C GLN A 55 3.89 -3.74 -1.57
N PHE A 56 3.37 -3.86 -0.35
CA PHE A 56 2.71 -2.75 0.34
C PHE A 56 3.68 -1.59 0.63
N LYS A 57 4.89 -1.89 1.12
CA LYS A 57 5.94 -0.88 1.37
C LYS A 57 6.39 -0.16 0.09
N ILE A 58 6.40 -0.86 -1.04
CA ILE A 58 6.62 -0.25 -2.36
C ILE A 58 5.52 0.78 -2.66
N GLY A 59 4.25 0.43 -2.44
CA GLY A 59 3.11 1.36 -2.56
C GLY A 59 3.24 2.59 -1.66
N GLU A 60 3.56 2.40 -0.37
CA GLU A 60 3.78 3.50 0.59
C GLU A 60 4.93 4.42 0.16
N THR A 61 5.99 3.85 -0.39
CA THR A 61 7.14 4.61 -0.90
C THR A 61 6.74 5.49 -2.08
N LEU A 62 6.03 4.93 -3.06
CA LEU A 62 5.56 5.69 -4.23
C LEU A 62 4.57 6.78 -3.84
N GLN A 63 3.67 6.50 -2.89
CA GLN A 63 2.74 7.49 -2.36
C GLN A 63 3.49 8.64 -1.69
N SER A 64 4.54 8.35 -0.92
CA SER A 64 5.39 9.36 -0.26
C SER A 64 6.19 10.21 -1.26
N GLN A 65 6.43 9.68 -2.47
CA GLN A 65 7.00 10.43 -3.60
C GLN A 65 5.96 11.23 -4.39
N SER A 66 4.70 11.29 -3.94
CA SER A 66 3.56 11.86 -4.68
C SER A 66 3.29 11.18 -6.04
N ARG A 67 3.80 9.98 -6.26
CA ARG A 67 3.56 9.15 -7.45
C ARG A 67 2.27 8.36 -7.26
N ILE A 68 1.17 9.09 -7.16
CA ILE A 68 -0.12 8.58 -6.67
C ILE A 68 -0.65 7.41 -7.51
N GLN A 69 -0.66 7.54 -8.84
CA GLN A 69 -1.19 6.49 -9.71
C GLN A 69 -0.40 5.18 -9.58
N GLU A 70 0.93 5.27 -9.56
CA GLU A 70 1.79 4.10 -9.37
C GLU A 70 1.58 3.48 -7.98
N SER A 71 1.39 4.29 -6.94
CA SER A 71 1.11 3.76 -5.60
C SER A 71 -0.20 2.96 -5.55
N ILE A 72 -1.24 3.42 -6.25
CA ILE A 72 -2.52 2.70 -6.36
C ILE A 72 -2.29 1.34 -7.03
N GLU A 73 -1.54 1.30 -8.13
CA GLU A 73 -1.24 0.05 -8.83
C GLU A 73 -0.53 -0.95 -7.92
N GLU A 74 0.50 -0.51 -7.19
CA GLU A 74 1.26 -1.38 -6.30
C GLU A 74 0.44 -1.83 -5.08
N TYR A 75 -0.43 -0.98 -4.53
CA TYR A 75 -1.38 -1.40 -3.48
C TYR A 75 -2.41 -2.41 -4.01
N LEU A 76 -2.95 -2.23 -5.21
CA LEU A 76 -3.89 -3.18 -5.79
C LEU A 76 -3.20 -4.53 -6.02
N LYS A 77 -1.93 -4.58 -6.46
CA LYS A 77 -1.19 -5.84 -6.54
C LYS A 77 -1.18 -6.62 -5.22
N VAL A 78 -1.07 -5.95 -4.07
CA VAL A 78 -1.21 -6.62 -2.76
C VAL A 78 -2.54 -7.36 -2.65
N ALA A 79 -3.64 -6.69 -3.01
CA ALA A 79 -4.99 -7.24 -2.87
C ALA A 79 -5.37 -8.29 -3.93
N TYR A 80 -4.71 -8.31 -5.10
CA TYR A 80 -5.05 -9.22 -6.20
C TYR A 80 -4.03 -10.34 -6.45
N LEU A 81 -2.75 -10.09 -6.16
CA LEU A 81 -1.67 -11.06 -6.41
C LEU A 81 -1.16 -11.72 -5.12
N TYR A 82 -1.27 -11.02 -3.99
CA TYR A 82 -0.77 -11.48 -2.68
C TYR A 82 -1.88 -11.58 -1.63
N SER A 83 -3.10 -11.89 -2.08
CA SER A 83 -4.33 -11.91 -1.27
C SER A 83 -4.36 -12.98 -0.18
N GLU A 84 -3.41 -13.92 -0.19
CA GLU A 84 -3.22 -14.90 0.90
C GLU A 84 -2.96 -14.19 2.23
N ASN A 85 -2.28 -13.04 2.20
CA ASN A 85 -2.10 -12.19 3.36
C ASN A 85 -3.23 -11.17 3.45
N LYS A 86 -4.34 -11.60 4.08
CA LYS A 86 -5.55 -10.78 4.20
C LYS A 86 -5.31 -9.44 4.90
N ASP A 87 -4.44 -9.40 5.91
CA ASP A 87 -4.17 -8.18 6.67
C ASP A 87 -3.55 -7.09 5.78
N PHE A 88 -2.54 -7.44 4.97
CA PHE A 88 -1.95 -6.49 4.03
C PHE A 88 -2.88 -6.15 2.88
N ALA A 89 -3.65 -7.11 2.38
CA ALA A 89 -4.63 -6.87 1.32
C ALA A 89 -5.69 -5.85 1.76
N VAL A 90 -6.22 -5.98 2.99
CA VAL A 90 -7.18 -5.03 3.57
C VAL A 90 -6.55 -3.66 3.77
N LYS A 91 -5.35 -3.58 4.37
CA LYS A 91 -4.61 -2.31 4.52
C LYS A 91 -4.38 -1.61 3.19
N ALA A 92 -4.03 -2.36 2.15
CA ALA A 92 -3.79 -1.82 0.81
C ALA A 92 -5.08 -1.25 0.19
N LEU A 93 -6.21 -1.96 0.29
CA LEU A 93 -7.49 -1.46 -0.21
C LEU A 93 -7.95 -0.21 0.54
N LEU A 94 -7.72 -0.12 1.87
CA LEU A 94 -8.01 1.09 2.63
C LEU A 94 -7.16 2.28 2.18
N ARG A 95 -5.87 2.07 1.86
CA ARG A 95 -5.00 3.11 1.28
C ARG A 95 -5.53 3.59 -0.06
N VAL A 96 -5.90 2.67 -0.96
CA VAL A 96 -6.45 3.03 -2.28
C VAL A 96 -7.76 3.80 -2.15
N ALA A 97 -8.69 3.33 -1.33
CA ALA A 97 -9.97 3.99 -1.13
C ALA A 97 -9.78 5.42 -0.58
N LYS A 98 -8.87 5.59 0.38
CA LYS A 98 -8.52 6.90 0.94
C LYS A 98 -7.89 7.83 -0.11
N ILE A 99 -6.98 7.33 -0.95
CA ILE A 99 -6.41 8.13 -2.05
C ILE A 99 -7.50 8.64 -2.99
N TYR A 100 -8.47 7.78 -3.34
CA TYR A 100 -9.58 8.20 -4.19
C TYR A 100 -10.49 9.21 -3.50
N GLU A 101 -10.81 9.03 -2.21
CA GLU A 101 -11.54 10.05 -1.44
C GLU A 101 -10.81 11.39 -1.39
N ASP A 102 -9.51 11.38 -1.13
CA ASP A 102 -8.68 12.60 -1.06
C ASP A 102 -8.57 13.33 -2.40
N SER A 103 -8.90 12.66 -3.50
CA SER A 103 -8.91 13.20 -4.85
C SER A 103 -10.33 13.48 -5.37
N ASP A 104 -11.34 13.46 -4.50
CA ASP A 104 -12.77 13.59 -4.82
C ASP A 104 -13.30 12.55 -5.85
N ASN A 105 -12.55 11.46 -6.06
CA ASN A 105 -12.92 10.34 -6.93
C ASN A 105 -13.83 9.38 -6.15
N PHE A 106 -15.01 9.89 -5.77
CA PHE A 106 -15.93 9.22 -4.85
C PHE A 106 -16.53 7.93 -5.40
N GLN A 107 -16.65 7.80 -6.72
CA GLN A 107 -17.16 6.57 -7.34
C GLN A 107 -16.18 5.42 -7.18
N GLU A 108 -14.91 5.67 -7.46
CA GLU A 108 -13.80 4.72 -7.30
C GLU A 108 -13.60 4.38 -5.82
N ALA A 109 -13.62 5.38 -4.94
CA ALA A 109 -13.54 5.16 -3.50
C ALA A 109 -14.65 4.20 -3.02
N GLN A 110 -15.91 4.45 -3.39
CA GLN A 110 -17.04 3.57 -3.07
C GLN A 110 -16.84 2.14 -3.62
N ALA A 111 -16.32 2.00 -4.85
CA ALA A 111 -16.08 0.68 -5.43
C ALA A 111 -15.05 -0.12 -4.61
N VAL A 112 -13.98 0.53 -4.15
CA VAL A 112 -12.96 -0.11 -3.30
C VAL A 112 -13.52 -0.45 -1.91
N TYR A 113 -14.29 0.45 -1.28
CA TYR A 113 -14.93 0.15 0.01
C TYR A 113 -15.92 -1.00 -0.07
N ARG A 114 -16.72 -1.09 -1.13
CA ARG A 114 -17.66 -2.22 -1.33
C ARG A 114 -16.93 -3.55 -1.41
N LYS A 115 -15.71 -3.57 -1.94
CA LYS A 115 -14.87 -4.76 -1.96
C LYS A 115 -14.39 -5.17 -0.56
N LEU A 116 -14.08 -4.20 0.30
CA LEU A 116 -13.76 -4.48 1.70
C LEU A 116 -14.96 -5.08 2.44
N VAL A 117 -16.15 -4.51 2.23
CA VAL A 117 -17.41 -5.01 2.82
C VAL A 117 -17.70 -6.45 2.38
N SER A 118 -17.48 -6.78 1.10
CA SER A 118 -17.72 -8.15 0.61
C SER A 118 -16.73 -9.20 1.11
N TRP A 119 -15.59 -8.77 1.66
CA TRP A 119 -14.60 -9.65 2.27
C TRP A 119 -14.85 -9.93 3.74
N GLU A 120 -15.88 -9.30 4.34
CA GLU A 120 -16.20 -9.38 5.77
C GLU A 120 -14.97 -9.09 6.66
N ALA A 121 -14.07 -8.21 6.18
CA ALA A 121 -12.93 -7.76 6.95
C ALA A 121 -13.39 -7.03 8.23
N PRO A 122 -12.59 -7.03 9.32
CA PRO A 122 -12.90 -6.23 10.52
C PRO A 122 -13.23 -4.76 10.20
N GLU A 123 -12.62 -4.22 9.16
CA GLU A 123 -12.78 -2.86 8.66
C GLU A 123 -14.01 -2.68 7.75
N SER A 124 -14.81 -3.71 7.52
CA SER A 124 -16.05 -3.64 6.71
C SER A 124 -17.03 -2.62 7.27
N LYS A 125 -17.16 -2.54 8.61
CA LYS A 125 -18.02 -1.55 9.25
C LYS A 125 -17.57 -0.13 8.91
N TYR A 126 -16.27 0.14 9.05
CA TYR A 126 -15.69 1.42 8.69
C TYR A 126 -15.88 1.72 7.20
N ALA A 127 -15.63 0.75 6.32
CA ALA A 127 -15.83 0.90 4.88
C ALA A 127 -17.29 1.25 4.53
N GLN A 128 -18.26 0.64 5.22
CA GLN A 128 -19.67 0.95 5.02
C GLN A 128 -20.03 2.37 5.49
N GLU A 129 -19.51 2.80 6.65
CA GLU A 129 -19.69 4.16 7.16
C GLU A 129 -19.15 5.21 6.15
N ARG A 130 -17.98 4.97 5.56
CA ARG A 130 -17.42 5.82 4.50
C ARG A 130 -18.32 5.90 3.27
N ILE A 131 -18.86 4.78 2.79
CA ILE A 131 -19.79 4.75 1.65
C ILE A 131 -21.03 5.61 1.95
N ASP A 132 -21.60 5.47 3.15
CA ASP A 132 -22.82 6.19 3.53
C ASP A 132 -22.58 7.70 3.62
N GLU A 133 -21.41 8.12 4.14
CA GLU A 133 -20.99 9.53 4.18
C GLU A 133 -20.84 10.13 2.77
N ILE A 134 -20.17 9.41 1.86
CA ILE A 134 -20.01 9.84 0.46
C ILE A 134 -21.38 10.05 -0.20
N LEU A 135 -22.29 9.06 -0.08
CA LEU A 135 -23.63 9.13 -0.67
C LEU A 135 -24.48 10.26 -0.07
N LYS A 136 -24.32 10.54 1.22
CA LYS A 136 -25.01 11.65 1.88
C LYS A 136 -24.54 12.99 1.31
N ASN A 137 -23.23 13.18 1.16
CA ASN A 137 -22.66 14.42 0.64
C ASN A 137 -23.08 14.66 -0.82
N GLU A 138 -23.06 13.63 -1.67
CA GLU A 138 -23.54 13.71 -3.06
C GLU A 138 -25.01 14.14 -3.16
N LYS A 139 -25.87 13.66 -2.26
CA LYS A 139 -27.29 14.05 -2.21
C LYS A 139 -27.45 15.51 -1.78
N LEU A 140 -26.66 15.97 -0.82
CA LEU A 140 -26.70 17.36 -0.35
C LEU A 140 -26.26 18.32 -1.47
N GLU A 141 -25.18 18.00 -2.19
CA GLU A 141 -24.72 18.82 -3.32
C GLU A 141 -25.75 18.93 -4.44
N LYS A 142 -26.47 17.85 -4.73
CA LYS A 142 -27.54 17.83 -5.73
C LYS A 142 -28.77 18.61 -5.29
N ALA A 143 -29.04 18.73 -4.00
CA ALA A 143 -30.20 19.42 -3.47
C ALA A 143 -30.03 20.96 -3.39
N VAL A 144 -28.78 21.45 -3.50
CA VAL A 144 -28.45 22.89 -3.43
C VAL A 144 -28.24 23.49 -4.84
N LYS A 145 -28.30 22.67 -5.90
CA LYS A 145 -28.29 23.09 -7.31
C LYS A 145 -29.71 23.17 -7.87
#